data_AF-A0A0E3K3G6-F1
#
_entry.id   AF-A0A0E3K3G6-F1
#
_cell.length_a   1.000
_cell.length_b   1.000
_cell.length_c   1.000
_cell.angle_alpha   90.00
_cell.angle_beta   90.00
_cell.angle_gamma   90.00
#
_symmetry.space_group_name_H-M   'P 1'
#
loop_
_entity.id
_entity.type
_entity.pdbx_description
1 polymer ?
#
loop_
_entity_poly.entity_id
_entity_poly.type
_entity_poly.pdbx_seq_one_letter_code
_entity_poly.pdbx_strand_id
1 'polypeptide(L)' 'MDHLIDNFDIYIDSSFNDFYQEWKSGQYKKFSECPSYYELKTLLDSVNPLRKYIGWERLSIKDMLDYRE' A
#
# COMPACT_ATOMS: atom_id res chain seq x y z
N MET A 1 14.24 12.22 -6.86
CA MET A 1 13.44 10.97 -6.96
C MET A 1 13.14 10.48 -5.56
N ASP A 2 14.15 10.39 -4.69
CA ASP A 2 13.97 10.04 -3.28
C ASP A 2 12.93 10.92 -2.59
N HIS A 3 13.05 12.26 -2.61
CA HIS A 3 12.04 13.16 -2.05
C HIS A 3 10.62 13.02 -2.63
N LEU A 4 10.49 12.51 -3.86
CA LEU A 4 9.18 12.25 -4.46
C LEU A 4 8.59 10.95 -3.89
N ILE A 5 9.42 9.91 -3.75
CA ILE A 5 9.01 8.63 -3.16
C ILE A 5 8.72 8.81 -1.68
N ASP A 6 9.50 9.61 -0.95
CA ASP A 6 9.23 9.97 0.45
C ASP A 6 7.82 10.58 0.62
N ASN A 7 7.38 11.42 -0.34
CA ASN A 7 6.03 11.95 -0.33
C ASN A 7 4.98 10.87 -0.61
N PHE A 8 5.24 9.93 -1.53
CA PHE A 8 4.35 8.79 -1.78
C PHE A 8 4.21 7.90 -0.55
N ASP A 9 5.29 7.69 0.21
CA ASP A 9 5.28 6.85 1.40
C ASP A 9 4.29 7.38 2.45
N ILE A 10 4.16 8.71 2.62
CA ILE A 10 3.14 9.30 3.51
C ILE A 10 1.71 8.93 3.08
N TYR A 11 1.42 9.02 1.78
CA TYR A 11 0.09 8.68 1.25
C TYR A 11 -0.18 7.17 1.30
N ILE A 12 0.85 6.36 1.02
CA ILE A 12 0.77 4.90 1.10
C ILE A 12 0.53 4.47 2.54
N ASP A 13 1.24 5.03 3.51
CA ASP A 13 1.07 4.72 4.93
C ASP A 13 -0.32 5.10 5.43
N SER A 14 -0.83 6.28 5.05
CA SER A 14 -2.19 6.70 5.41
C SER A 14 -3.23 5.75 4.81
N SER A 15 -3.16 5.48 3.50
CA SER A 15 -4.12 4.62 2.81
C SER A 15 -4.02 3.16 3.31
N PHE A 16 -2.82 2.68 3.62
CA PHE A 16 -2.61 1.37 4.20
C PHE A 16 -3.17 1.26 5.61
N ASN A 17 -3.10 2.33 6.41
CA ASN A 17 -3.69 2.32 7.74
C ASN A 17 -5.21 2.12 7.67
N ASP A 18 -5.89 2.83 6.77
CA ASP A 18 -7.33 2.68 6.57
C ASP A 18 -7.68 1.26 6.10
N PHE A 19 -6.95 0.76 5.10
CA PHE A 19 -7.07 -0.64 4.63
C PHE A 19 -6.86 -1.65 5.75
N TYR A 20 -5.86 -1.46 6.60
CA TYR A 20 -5.57 -2.38 7.68
C TYR A 20 -6.69 -2.42 8.72
N GLN A 21 -7.30 -1.28 9.07
CA GLN A 21 -8.43 -1.27 9.99
C GLN A 21 -9.65 -1.97 9.39
N GLU A 22 -9.93 -1.72 8.12
CA GLU A 22 -11.01 -2.40 7.38
C GLU A 22 -10.76 -3.90 7.31
N TRP A 23 -9.54 -4.33 6.97
CA TRP A 23 -9.16 -5.74 6.88
C TRP A 23 -9.26 -6.44 8.25
N LYS A 24 -8.73 -5.81 9.30
CA LYS A 24 -8.74 -6.34 10.67
C LYS A 24 -10.15 -6.46 11.25
N SER A 25 -11.11 -5.67 10.76
CA SER A 25 -12.51 -5.79 11.17
C SER A 25 -13.12 -7.18 10.88
N GLY A 26 -12.53 -7.94 9.94
CA GLY A 26 -13.02 -9.26 9.53
C GLY A 26 -14.32 -9.23 8.72
N GLN A 27 -14.82 -8.04 8.36
CA GLN A 27 -16.06 -7.88 7.59
C GLN A 27 -15.91 -8.29 6.12
N TYR A 28 -14.68 -8.26 5.60
CA TYR A 28 -14.37 -8.51 4.20
C TYR A 28 -13.65 -9.85 4.04
N LYS A 29 -13.99 -10.61 3.00
CA LYS A 29 -13.38 -11.93 2.72
C LYS A 29 -12.21 -11.82 1.75
N LYS A 30 -12.14 -10.73 0.99
CA LYS A 30 -11.08 -10.45 0.01
C LYS A 30 -10.59 -9.02 0.19
N PHE A 31 -9.32 -8.76 -0.10
CA PHE A 31 -8.76 -7.41 -0.08
C PHE A 31 -9.56 -6.45 -0.97
N SER A 32 -9.95 -6.88 -2.17
CA SER A 32 -10.72 -6.06 -3.11
C SER A 32 -12.13 -5.67 -2.66
N GLU A 33 -12.62 -6.23 -1.55
CA GLU A 33 -13.89 -5.85 -0.94
C GLU A 33 -13.71 -4.73 0.10
N CYS A 34 -12.48 -4.49 0.59
CA CYS A 34 -12.17 -3.38 1.49
C CYS A 34 -12.32 -2.05 0.71
N PRO A 35 -13.11 -1.08 1.20
CA PRO A 35 -13.35 0.19 0.51
C PRO A 35 -12.06 0.92 0.07
N SER A 36 -11.03 0.92 0.92
CA SER A 36 -9.74 1.58 0.66
C SER A 36 -8.81 0.81 -0.28
N TYR A 37 -9.11 -0.44 -0.63
CA TYR A 37 -8.19 -1.31 -1.38
C TYR A 37 -7.76 -0.72 -2.73
N TYR A 38 -8.70 -0.17 -3.49
CA TYR A 38 -8.40 0.32 -4.83
C TYR A 38 -7.58 1.61 -4.79
N GLU A 39 -7.74 2.43 -3.75
CA GLU A 39 -6.90 3.60 -3.51
C GLU A 39 -5.47 3.15 -3.21
N LEU A 40 -5.28 2.29 -2.21
CA LEU A 40 -3.97 1.75 -1.85
C LEU A 40 -3.30 1.08 -3.04
N LYS A 41 -4.04 0.24 -3.78
CA LYS A 41 -3.54 -0.43 -4.98
C LYS A 41 -3.09 0.57 -6.05
N THR A 42 -3.83 1.66 -6.25
CA THR A 42 -3.48 2.70 -7.23
C THR A 42 -2.20 3.43 -6.84
N LEU A 43 -2.01 3.72 -5.55
CA LEU A 43 -0.77 4.32 -5.04
C LEU A 43 0.41 3.37 -5.26
N LEU A 44 0.26 2.09 -4.91
CA LEU A 44 1.30 1.08 -5.12
C LEU A 44 1.64 0.90 -6.61
N ASP A 45 0.65 0.84 -7.50
CA ASP A 45 0.87 0.71 -8.94
C ASP A 45 1.53 1.97 -9.54
N SER A 46 1.36 3.13 -8.91
CA SER A 46 2.00 4.39 -9.31
C SER A 46 3.48 4.48 -8.86
N VAL A 47 3.78 4.05 -7.63
CA VAL A 47 5.15 4.16 -7.07
C VAL A 47 6.06 3.00 -7.48
N ASN A 48 5.52 1.80 -7.71
CA ASN A 48 6.32 0.60 -8.00
C ASN A 48 7.17 0.70 -9.28
N PRO A 49 6.72 1.33 -10.38
CA PRO A 49 7.58 1.62 -11.53
C PRO A 49 8.79 2.49 -11.17
N LEU A 50 8.61 3.47 -10.28
CA LEU A 50 9.68 4.35 -9.81
C LEU A 50 10.68 3.59 -8.93
N ARG A 51 10.17 2.79 -7.98
CA ARG A 51 10.99 1.91 -7.11
C ARG A 51 11.83 0.95 -7.94
N LYS A 52 11.22 0.33 -8.97
CA LYS A 52 11.94 -0.54 -9.92
C LYS A 52 13.06 0.20 -10.65
N TYR A 53 12.81 1.43 -11.10
CA TYR A 53 13.82 2.23 -11.81
C TYR A 53 15.06 2.52 -10.96
N ILE A 54 14.88 2.75 -9.66
CA ILE A 54 15.99 3.02 -8.72
C ILE A 54 16.56 1.75 -8.06
N GLY A 55 16.09 0.56 -8.44
CA GLY A 55 16.57 -0.72 -7.91
C GLY A 55 16.02 -1.11 -6.54
N TRP A 56 14.94 -0.47 -6.08
CA TRP A 56 14.24 -0.84 -4.85
C TRP A 56 13.23 -1.96 -5.09
N GLU A 57 12.95 -2.71 -4.04
CA GLU A 57 11.93 -3.76 -4.06
C GLU A 57 10.52 -3.18 -4.24
N ARG A 58 9.69 -3.96 -4.91
CA ARG A 58 8.28 -3.65 -5.14
C ARG A 58 7.53 -3.70 -3.80
N LEU A 59 6.70 -2.71 -3.54
CA LEU A 59 5.72 -2.77 -2.46
C LEU A 59 4.54 -3.66 -2.84
N SER A 60 4.12 -4.49 -1.90
CA SER A 60 2.90 -5.28 -2.00
C SER A 60 2.08 -5.16 -0.70
N ILE A 61 0.76 -5.16 -0.83
CA ILE A 61 -0.15 -5.10 0.33
C ILE A 61 0.11 -6.27 1.29
N LYS A 62 0.47 -7.43 0.75
CA LYS A 62 0.75 -8.62 1.56
C LYS A 62 1.99 -8.42 2.43
N ASP A 63 3.11 -7.97 1.85
CA ASP A 63 4.34 -7.75 2.62
C ASP A 63 4.15 -6.66 3.67
N MET A 64 3.34 -5.64 3.36
CA MET A 64 2.97 -4.59 4.32
C MET A 64 2.13 -5.13 5.48
N LEU A 65 1.23 -6.09 5.24
CA LEU A 65 0.49 -6.78 6.30
C LEU A 65 1.44 -7.61 7.18
N ASP A 66 2.30 -8.42 6.54
CA ASP A 66 3.26 -9.28 7.23
C ASP A 66 4.25 -8.47 8.11
N TYR A 67 4.56 -7.22 7.74
CA TYR A 67 5.40 -6.32 8.56
C TYR A 67 4.67 -5.71 9.77
N ARG A 68 3.33 -5.65 9.74
CA ARG A 68 2.51 -5.03 10.80
C ARG A 68 2.03 -6.01 11.87
N GLU A 69 2.13 -7.32 11.60
CA GLU A 69 1.76 -8.42 12.51
C GLU A 69 2.97 -8.96 13.30
#